data_AF-A0A5B9QMY9-F1
#
_entry.id   AF-A0A5B9QMY9-F1
#
_cell.length_a   1.000
_cell.length_b   1.000
_cell.length_c   1.000
_cell.angle_alpha   90.00
_cell.angle_beta   90.00
_cell.angle_gamma   90.00
#
_symmetry.space_group_name_H-M   'P 1'
#
loop_
_entity.id
_entity.type
_entity.pdbx_description
1 polymer ?
#
loop_
_entity_poly.entity_id
_entity_poly.type
_entity_poly.pdbx_seq_one_letter_code
_entity_poly.pdbx_strand_id
1 'polypeptide(L)'
;MSQRTDQQHRQQPSLFDQQTDSTRSSVVAGRANSARNFHAASGRRPRQRERVYAFLLNRRSAGATREQIAEATGIKLSSVCGRVSELIESGDVQQAKEFYRETADHGKALICFASEFSPTQAADRPPTKDDPMPRVLPANELPDGVIGHTIKDKNGDPLRPGAYYATAGGKREWRRIVEDDNGDLYAYHRNGRDRDRVDQMFGYSWEWDSV
;
A
#
# COMPACT_ATOMS: atom_id res chain seq x y z
N MET A 1 -37.30 -73.08 -38.24
CA MET A 1 -36.14 -72.15 -38.19
C MET A 1 -36.68 -70.76 -38.46
N SER A 2 -36.76 -69.93 -37.41
CA SER A 2 -37.53 -68.68 -37.38
C SER A 2 -36.83 -67.53 -38.10
N GLN A 3 -37.55 -66.91 -39.03
CA GLN A 3 -37.14 -65.67 -39.71
C GLN A 3 -37.31 -64.49 -38.75
N ARG A 4 -36.23 -63.73 -38.52
CA ARG A 4 -36.28 -62.45 -37.79
C ARG A 4 -36.59 -61.34 -38.78
N THR A 5 -37.67 -60.64 -38.48
CA THR A 5 -38.24 -59.49 -39.17
C THR A 5 -37.37 -58.25 -39.05
N ASP A 6 -37.31 -57.52 -40.17
CA ASP A 6 -36.74 -56.18 -40.35
C ASP A 6 -36.99 -55.21 -39.19
N GLN A 7 -35.90 -54.74 -38.59
CA GLN A 7 -35.93 -53.62 -37.65
C GLN A 7 -35.57 -52.35 -38.44
N GLN A 8 -36.60 -51.65 -38.92
CA GLN A 8 -36.46 -50.35 -39.58
C GLN A 8 -35.87 -49.34 -38.58
N HIS A 9 -34.60 -48.96 -38.79
CA HIS A 9 -33.96 -47.86 -38.09
C HIS A 9 -34.70 -46.55 -38.41
N ARG A 10 -35.49 -46.07 -37.45
CA ARG A 10 -36.01 -44.70 -37.45
C ARG A 10 -34.83 -43.74 -37.42
N GLN A 11 -34.58 -43.05 -38.54
CA GLN A 11 -33.69 -41.91 -38.58
C GLN A 11 -34.29 -40.80 -37.72
N GLN A 12 -33.72 -40.59 -36.53
CA GLN A 12 -34.03 -39.39 -35.76
C GLN A 12 -33.29 -38.21 -36.40
N PRO A 13 -33.99 -37.10 -36.72
CA PRO A 13 -33.32 -35.89 -37.14
C PRO A 13 -32.48 -35.34 -35.99
N SER A 14 -31.20 -35.07 -36.27
CA SER A 14 -30.25 -34.44 -35.36
C SER A 14 -30.81 -33.09 -34.86
N LEU A 15 -30.89 -32.93 -33.54
CA LEU A 15 -31.35 -31.70 -32.89
C LEU A 15 -30.33 -30.54 -33.02
N PHE A 16 -29.22 -30.74 -33.71
CA PHE A 16 -28.08 -29.81 -33.79
C PHE A 16 -27.93 -29.08 -35.13
N ASP A 17 -28.79 -29.33 -36.12
CA ASP A 17 -28.67 -28.71 -37.46
C ASP A 17 -29.57 -27.46 -37.69
N GLN A 18 -30.17 -26.90 -36.65
CA GLN A 18 -30.89 -25.62 -36.75
C GLN A 18 -30.25 -24.55 -35.89
N GLN A 19 -29.21 -23.90 -36.42
CA GLN A 19 -28.91 -22.48 -36.15
C GLN A 19 -27.86 -21.95 -37.13
N THR A 20 -28.26 -21.81 -38.40
CA THR A 20 -27.59 -20.88 -39.32
C THR A 20 -28.42 -19.60 -39.43
N ASP A 21 -27.69 -18.49 -39.31
CA ASP A 21 -27.95 -17.22 -40.00
C ASP A 21 -29.29 -16.52 -39.77
N SER A 22 -29.42 -15.84 -38.63
CA SER A 22 -30.19 -14.59 -38.51
C SER A 22 -29.94 -13.88 -37.19
N THR A 23 -28.77 -13.25 -36.98
CA THR A 23 -28.57 -12.15 -36.00
C THR A 23 -27.18 -11.49 -36.15
N ARG A 24 -26.76 -11.17 -37.38
CA ARG A 24 -25.64 -10.24 -37.63
C ARG A 24 -26.16 -8.88 -38.08
N SER A 25 -26.89 -8.17 -37.23
CA SER A 25 -27.11 -6.71 -37.31
C SER A 25 -28.00 -6.20 -36.17
N SER A 26 -27.45 -6.02 -34.97
CA SER A 26 -27.99 -5.06 -33.97
C SER A 26 -27.07 -4.77 -32.77
N VAL A 27 -25.85 -5.32 -32.72
CA VAL A 27 -25.00 -5.25 -31.50
C VAL A 27 -24.23 -3.92 -31.32
N VAL A 28 -24.42 -2.92 -32.19
CA VAL A 28 -23.61 -1.69 -32.16
C VAL A 28 -24.32 -0.50 -31.48
N ALA A 29 -25.64 -0.53 -31.28
CA ALA A 29 -26.37 0.61 -30.71
C ALA A 29 -26.69 0.51 -29.20
N GLY A 30 -26.29 -0.57 -28.52
CA GLY A 30 -26.59 -0.80 -27.09
C GLY A 30 -25.43 -0.55 -26.12
N ARG A 31 -24.19 -0.41 -26.61
CA ARG A 31 -22.99 -0.30 -25.75
C ARG A 31 -22.65 1.13 -25.31
N ALA A 32 -23.21 2.15 -25.95
CA ALA A 32 -22.91 3.56 -25.62
C ALA A 32 -23.81 4.14 -24.50
N ASN A 33 -24.98 3.55 -24.22
CA ASN A 33 -25.93 4.09 -23.24
C ASN A 33 -25.88 3.44 -21.85
N SER A 34 -25.15 2.34 -21.68
CA SER A 34 -24.94 1.69 -20.37
C SER A 34 -24.05 2.54 -19.44
N ALA A 35 -23.19 3.40 -20.00
CA ALA A 35 -22.21 4.16 -19.24
C ALA A 35 -22.71 5.51 -18.68
N ARG A 36 -23.82 6.07 -19.19
CA ARG A 36 -24.23 7.46 -18.85
C ARG A 36 -25.43 7.62 -17.92
N ASN A 37 -26.24 6.57 -17.72
CA ASN A 37 -27.45 6.65 -16.87
C ASN A 37 -27.25 6.15 -15.43
N PHE A 38 -26.02 6.00 -14.94
CA PHE A 38 -25.74 5.44 -13.61
C PHE A 38 -25.57 6.47 -12.49
N HIS A 39 -26.17 7.67 -12.63
CA HIS A 39 -26.00 8.75 -11.64
C HIS A 39 -27.29 9.29 -11.01
N ALA A 40 -28.45 8.66 -11.18
CA ALA A 40 -29.69 9.17 -10.58
C ALA A 40 -30.37 8.19 -9.61
N ALA A 41 -30.23 8.49 -8.32
CA ALA A 41 -31.34 8.52 -7.36
C ALA A 41 -32.14 7.22 -7.10
N SER A 42 -31.50 6.21 -6.53
CA SER A 42 -32.22 5.17 -5.78
C SER A 42 -31.38 4.83 -4.54
N GLY A 43 -32.02 4.67 -3.37
CA GLY A 43 -31.42 4.24 -2.10
C GLY A 43 -30.84 2.83 -2.19
N ARG A 44 -29.89 2.64 -3.10
CA ARG A 44 -29.16 1.41 -3.36
C ARG A 44 -28.25 1.18 -2.18
N ARG A 45 -28.47 0.03 -1.53
CA ARG A 45 -27.48 -0.54 -0.62
C ARG A 45 -26.11 -0.42 -1.28
N PRO A 46 -25.11 0.16 -0.60
CA PRO A 46 -23.81 0.38 -1.21
C PRO A 46 -23.33 -0.94 -1.79
N ARG A 47 -22.87 -0.89 -3.04
CA ARG A 47 -22.36 -2.08 -3.73
C ARG A 47 -21.26 -2.68 -2.86
N GLN A 48 -21.09 -4.01 -2.89
CA GLN A 48 -20.07 -4.67 -2.07
C GLN A 48 -18.68 -4.02 -2.21
N ARG A 49 -18.34 -3.54 -3.41
CA ARG A 49 -17.15 -2.71 -3.69
C ARG A 49 -17.10 -1.43 -2.86
N GLU A 50 -18.17 -0.64 -2.84
CA GLU A 50 -18.28 0.61 -2.07
C GLU A 50 -18.19 0.35 -0.57
N ARG A 51 -18.76 -0.75 -0.07
CA ARG A 51 -18.64 -1.14 1.36
C ARG A 51 -17.19 -1.46 1.74
N VAL A 52 -16.48 -2.20 0.90
CA VAL A 52 -15.05 -2.49 1.10
C VAL A 52 -14.23 -1.21 1.08
N TYR A 53 -14.47 -0.32 0.11
CA TYR A 53 -13.75 0.94 0.00
C TYR A 53 -14.03 1.89 1.17
N ALA A 54 -15.30 2.08 1.55
CA ALA A 54 -15.69 2.90 2.70
C ALA A 54 -15.07 2.40 4.01
N PHE A 55 -14.97 1.07 4.19
CA PHE A 55 -14.28 0.50 5.34
C PHE A 55 -12.79 0.87 5.38
N LEU A 56 -12.11 0.81 4.24
CA LEU A 56 -10.70 1.21 4.13
C LEU A 56 -10.50 2.71 4.36
N LEU A 57 -11.40 3.57 3.85
CA LEU A 57 -11.39 5.01 4.12
C LEU A 57 -11.53 5.31 5.61
N ASN A 58 -12.44 4.62 6.31
CA ASN A 58 -12.63 4.79 7.75
C ASN A 58 -11.41 4.34 8.57
N ARG A 59 -10.62 3.39 8.08
CA ARG A 59 -9.37 2.91 8.71
C ARG A 59 -8.18 3.85 8.50
N ARG A 60 -8.21 4.72 7.49
CA ARG A 60 -7.13 5.66 7.14
C ARG A 60 -5.76 4.96 7.03
N SER A 61 -4.75 5.50 7.71
CA SER A 61 -3.36 5.00 7.71
C SER A 61 -3.16 3.66 8.41
N ALA A 62 -4.13 3.16 9.17
CA ALA A 62 -3.99 1.85 9.83
C ALA A 62 -4.13 0.68 8.85
N GLY A 63 -4.82 0.91 7.72
CA GLY A 63 -5.17 -0.11 6.73
C GLY A 63 -5.93 -1.32 7.31
N ALA A 64 -6.13 -2.33 6.47
CA ALA A 64 -6.68 -3.62 6.90
C ALA A 64 -6.24 -4.76 5.98
N THR A 65 -6.15 -5.98 6.51
CA THR A 65 -5.99 -7.19 5.68
C THR A 65 -7.34 -7.61 5.08
N ARG A 66 -7.32 -8.47 4.05
CA ARG A 66 -8.55 -8.93 3.38
C ARG A 66 -9.47 -9.71 4.32
N GLU A 67 -8.90 -10.46 5.27
CA GLU A 67 -9.62 -11.20 6.30
C GLU A 67 -10.35 -10.25 7.24
N GLN A 68 -9.66 -9.19 7.70
CA GLN A 68 -10.26 -8.18 8.57
C GLN A 68 -11.38 -7.40 7.87
N ILE A 69 -11.23 -7.13 6.58
CA ILE A 69 -12.29 -6.52 5.76
C ILE A 69 -13.50 -7.47 5.67
N ALA A 70 -13.27 -8.76 5.40
CA ALA A 70 -14.32 -9.76 5.30
C ALA A 70 -15.12 -9.89 6.60
N GLU A 71 -14.41 -9.99 7.73
CA GLU A 71 -14.99 -10.06 9.08
C GLU A 71 -15.81 -8.80 9.40
N ALA A 72 -15.24 -7.60 9.20
CA ALA A 72 -15.91 -6.36 9.56
C ALA A 72 -17.10 -6.03 8.64
N THR A 73 -17.06 -6.42 7.37
CA THR A 73 -18.13 -6.14 6.41
C THR A 73 -19.18 -7.25 6.33
N GLY A 74 -18.91 -8.43 6.89
CA GLY A 74 -19.74 -9.63 6.72
C GLY A 74 -19.79 -10.14 5.28
N ILE A 75 -18.82 -9.76 4.45
CA ILE A 75 -18.70 -10.22 3.05
C ILE A 75 -17.78 -11.45 3.02
N LYS A 76 -18.14 -12.48 2.25
CA LYS A 76 -17.28 -13.66 2.07
C LYS A 76 -15.88 -13.26 1.58
N LEU A 77 -14.84 -13.84 2.19
CA LEU A 77 -13.44 -13.54 1.87
C LEU A 77 -13.12 -13.61 0.37
N SER A 78 -13.61 -14.63 -0.34
CA SER A 78 -13.44 -14.76 -1.80
C SER A 78 -13.98 -13.55 -2.59
N SER A 79 -15.13 -13.01 -2.15
CA SER A 79 -15.74 -11.83 -2.75
C SER A 79 -14.94 -10.56 -2.41
N VAL A 80 -14.42 -10.45 -1.18
CA VAL A 80 -13.52 -9.35 -0.79
C VAL A 80 -12.25 -9.35 -1.64
N CYS A 81 -11.61 -10.50 -1.85
CA CYS A 81 -10.43 -10.62 -2.71
C CYS A 81 -10.70 -10.07 -4.11
N GLY A 82 -11.82 -10.47 -4.73
CA GLY A 82 -12.21 -9.95 -6.04
C GLY A 82 -12.48 -8.43 -6.04
N ARG A 83 -13.19 -7.91 -5.04
CA ARG A 83 -13.46 -6.46 -4.94
C ARG A 83 -12.19 -5.64 -4.67
N VAL A 84 -11.26 -6.16 -3.88
CA VAL A 84 -9.98 -5.51 -3.60
C VAL A 84 -9.11 -5.48 -4.87
N SER A 85 -9.06 -6.56 -5.65
CA SER A 85 -8.36 -6.56 -6.95
C SER A 85 -8.94 -5.51 -7.90
N GLU A 86 -10.27 -5.43 -8.03
CA GLU A 86 -10.92 -4.38 -8.83
C GLU A 86 -10.57 -2.97 -8.35
N LEU A 87 -10.52 -2.75 -7.03
CA LEU A 87 -10.16 -1.45 -6.44
C LEU A 87 -8.69 -1.09 -6.68
N ILE A 88 -7.80 -2.07 -6.65
CA ILE A 88 -6.37 -1.90 -6.98
C ILE A 88 -6.20 -1.55 -8.46
N GLU A 89 -6.90 -2.26 -9.36
CA GLU A 89 -6.89 -1.98 -10.79
C GLU A 89 -7.40 -0.56 -11.11
N SER A 90 -8.40 -0.07 -10.36
CA SER A 90 -8.89 1.30 -10.50
C SER A 90 -8.02 2.37 -9.84
N GLY A 91 -7.02 2.00 -9.03
CA GLY A 91 -6.17 2.93 -8.30
C GLY A 91 -6.77 3.51 -7.00
N ASP A 92 -7.97 3.06 -6.61
CA ASP A 92 -8.65 3.50 -5.37
C ASP A 92 -8.01 2.89 -4.11
N VAL A 93 -7.39 1.71 -4.24
CA VAL A 93 -6.75 0.98 -3.15
C VAL A 93 -5.32 0.63 -3.55
N GLN A 94 -4.41 0.71 -2.59
CA GLN A 94 -3.04 0.24 -2.73
C GLN A 94 -2.76 -0.87 -1.74
N GLN A 95 -1.99 -1.86 -2.17
CA GLN A 95 -1.50 -2.94 -1.33
C GLN A 95 0.00 -2.73 -1.13
N ALA A 96 0.41 -2.40 0.09
CA ALA A 96 1.80 -2.09 0.35
C ALA A 96 2.59 -3.38 0.59
N LYS A 97 3.63 -3.62 -0.23
CA LYS A 97 4.39 -4.89 -0.24
C LYS A 97 5.15 -5.16 1.06
N GLU A 98 5.51 -4.11 1.79
CA GLU A 98 6.32 -4.19 3.01
C GLU A 98 5.47 -4.27 4.28
N PHE A 99 4.16 -4.03 4.18
CA PHE A 99 3.27 -3.99 5.33
C PHE A 99 2.44 -5.27 5.39
N TYR A 100 2.74 -6.10 6.38
CA TYR A 100 2.00 -7.33 6.66
C TYR A 100 1.49 -7.35 8.11
N ARG A 101 0.43 -8.11 8.33
CA ARG A 101 -0.12 -8.41 9.66
C ARG A 101 -0.26 -9.93 9.79
N GLU A 102 0.01 -10.43 10.99
CA GLU A 102 -0.21 -11.84 11.30
C GLU A 102 -1.71 -12.14 11.36
N THR A 103 -2.12 -13.24 10.71
CA THR A 103 -3.50 -13.75 10.73
C THR A 103 -3.66 -14.78 11.84
N ALA A 104 -4.92 -15.17 12.12
CA ALA A 104 -5.24 -16.19 13.13
C ALA A 104 -4.55 -17.54 12.86
N ASP A 105 -4.28 -17.86 11.59
CA ASP A 105 -3.61 -19.09 11.16
C ASP A 105 -2.08 -18.97 11.19
N HIS A 106 -1.51 -17.97 11.89
CA HIS A 106 -0.08 -17.63 11.90
C HIS A 106 0.50 -17.31 10.51
N GLY A 107 -0.36 -17.00 9.54
CA GLY A 107 0.04 -16.54 8.22
C GLY A 107 0.41 -15.05 8.22
N LYS A 108 1.09 -14.59 7.17
CA LYS A 108 1.32 -13.16 6.92
C LYS A 108 0.40 -12.69 5.79
N ALA A 109 -0.48 -11.73 6.09
CA ALA A 109 -1.35 -11.11 5.10
C ALA A 109 -0.95 -9.66 4.85
N LEU A 110 -0.92 -9.27 3.58
CA LEU A 110 -0.61 -7.91 3.16
C LEU A 110 -1.73 -6.93 3.53
N ILE A 111 -1.34 -5.73 3.96
CA ILE A 111 -2.27 -4.67 4.34
C ILE A 111 -2.70 -3.88 3.10
N CYS A 112 -4.00 -3.66 2.98
CA CYS A 112 -4.61 -2.79 1.98
C CYS A 112 -4.93 -1.42 2.59
N PHE A 113 -4.69 -0.37 1.81
CA PHE A 113 -4.94 1.03 2.16
C PHE A 113 -5.78 1.68 1.08
N ALA A 114 -6.65 2.63 1.43
CA ALA A 114 -7.16 3.55 0.42
C ALA A 114 -5.99 4.38 -0.12
N SER A 115 -5.99 4.67 -1.42
CA SER A 115 -4.87 5.35 -2.09
C SER A 115 -4.50 6.69 -1.47
N GLU A 116 -5.49 7.42 -0.94
CA GLU A 116 -5.33 8.69 -0.22
C GLU A 116 -4.49 8.59 1.07
N PHE A 117 -4.40 7.40 1.68
CA PHE A 117 -3.71 7.16 2.94
C PHE A 117 -2.55 6.18 2.81
N SER A 118 -2.14 5.86 1.57
CA SER A 118 -1.06 4.90 1.34
C SER A 118 0.29 5.49 1.80
N PRO A 119 1.03 4.82 2.69
CA PRO A 119 2.32 5.31 3.19
C PRO A 119 3.40 5.36 2.10
N THR A 120 3.20 4.69 0.97
CA THR A 120 4.19 4.58 -0.10
C THR A 120 4.23 5.80 -1.03
N GLN A 121 3.26 6.72 -0.96
CA GLN A 121 3.16 7.82 -1.92
C GLN A 121 4.23 8.93 -1.76
N ALA A 122 5.05 8.88 -0.71
CA ALA A 122 6.10 9.88 -0.50
C ALA A 122 7.32 9.73 -1.44
N ALA A 123 7.57 8.55 -2.02
CA ALA A 123 8.82 8.29 -2.75
C ALA A 123 8.73 8.48 -4.28
N ASP A 124 7.54 8.39 -4.87
CA ASP A 124 7.37 8.27 -6.33
C ASP A 124 6.56 9.42 -6.97
N ARG A 125 6.29 10.49 -6.23
CA ARG A 125 5.72 11.70 -6.85
C ARG A 125 6.84 12.40 -7.62
N PRO A 126 6.81 12.47 -8.97
CA PRO A 126 7.77 13.27 -9.70
C PRO A 126 7.67 14.72 -9.17
N PRO A 127 8.81 15.40 -8.93
CA PRO A 127 8.79 16.74 -8.37
C PRO A 127 7.93 17.63 -9.26
N THR A 128 6.84 18.14 -8.69
CA THR A 128 5.94 19.04 -9.41
C THR A 128 6.69 20.36 -9.57
N LYS A 129 6.64 20.98 -10.75
CA LYS A 129 7.34 22.25 -11.05
C LYS A 129 6.98 23.41 -10.10
N ASP A 130 5.91 23.26 -9.33
CA ASP A 130 5.38 24.25 -8.38
C ASP A 130 5.66 23.89 -6.91
N ASP A 131 6.40 22.82 -6.62
CA ASP A 131 6.89 22.59 -5.26
C ASP A 131 7.89 23.72 -4.93
N PRO A 132 7.65 24.51 -3.86
CA PRO A 132 8.53 25.62 -3.51
C PRO A 132 9.93 25.05 -3.31
N MET A 133 10.88 25.50 -4.14
CA MET A 133 12.27 25.08 -3.99
C MET A 133 12.65 25.22 -2.51
N PRO A 134 13.30 24.22 -1.89
CA PRO A 134 13.85 24.39 -0.56
C PRO A 134 14.72 25.65 -0.62
N ARG A 135 14.35 26.67 0.16
CA ARG A 135 15.13 27.90 0.27
C ARG A 135 16.51 27.49 0.77
N VAL A 136 17.46 27.42 -0.13
CA VAL A 136 18.88 27.34 0.21
C VAL A 136 19.21 28.66 0.89
N LEU A 137 19.28 28.63 2.22
CA LEU A 137 19.73 29.79 2.98
C LEU A 137 21.19 30.11 2.60
N PRO A 138 21.55 31.38 2.37
CA PRO A 138 22.92 31.76 2.09
C PRO A 138 23.82 31.42 3.28
N ALA A 139 25.03 30.94 2.99
CA ALA A 139 25.93 30.27 3.93
C ALA A 139 26.46 31.12 5.11
N ASN A 140 26.09 32.40 5.23
CA ASN A 140 26.83 33.36 6.06
C ASN A 140 26.01 34.19 7.07
N GLU A 141 24.75 33.88 7.33
CA GLU A 141 23.99 34.55 8.40
C GLU A 141 23.24 33.54 9.26
N LEU A 142 23.96 32.91 10.19
CA LEU A 142 23.36 32.30 11.37
C LEU A 142 23.55 33.29 12.54
N PRO A 143 22.48 33.62 13.30
CA PRO A 143 22.56 34.52 14.44
C PRO A 143 23.50 33.94 15.50
N ASP A 144 24.46 34.75 15.92
CA ASP A 144 25.32 34.48 17.07
C ASP A 144 24.45 34.17 18.31
N GLY A 145 24.54 32.94 18.79
CA GLY A 145 24.13 32.62 20.16
C GLY A 145 23.04 31.58 20.30
N VAL A 146 23.31 30.34 19.89
CA VAL A 146 23.05 29.18 20.75
C VAL A 146 24.21 28.22 20.58
N ILE A 147 25.18 28.25 21.51
CA ILE A 147 26.18 27.19 21.62
C ILE A 147 25.45 25.98 22.23
N GLY A 148 24.68 25.27 21.39
CA GLY A 148 24.29 23.91 21.68
C GLY A 148 25.55 23.06 21.69
N HIS A 149 25.65 22.09 22.61
CA HIS A 149 26.73 21.13 22.59
C HIS A 149 26.66 20.31 21.30
N THR A 150 27.38 20.75 20.25
CA THR A 150 27.46 20.00 18.99
C THR A 150 28.13 18.68 19.32
N ILE A 151 27.37 17.60 19.20
CA ILE A 151 27.82 16.26 19.51
C ILE A 151 28.78 15.85 18.41
N LYS A 152 29.96 15.39 18.84
CA LYS A 152 31.07 15.04 17.94
C LYS A 152 31.24 13.54 17.88
N ASP A 153 31.71 13.05 16.74
CA ASP A 153 32.18 11.68 16.59
C ASP A 153 33.49 11.44 17.36
N LYS A 154 34.03 10.23 17.28
CA LYS A 154 35.33 9.89 17.89
C LYS A 154 36.51 10.75 17.39
N ASN A 155 36.39 11.37 16.23
CA ASN A 155 37.42 12.18 15.60
C ASN A 155 37.27 13.68 15.94
N GLY A 156 36.19 14.06 16.63
CA GLY A 156 35.90 15.46 16.97
C GLY A 156 35.08 16.20 15.91
N ASP A 157 34.62 15.50 14.87
CA ASP A 157 33.80 16.04 13.80
C ASP A 157 32.32 16.05 14.19
N PRO A 158 31.53 17.06 13.78
CA PRO A 158 30.11 17.09 14.08
C PRO A 158 29.38 15.90 13.45
N LEU A 159 28.55 15.22 14.24
CA LEU A 159 27.70 14.13 13.77
C LEU A 159 26.70 14.67 12.74
N ARG A 160 26.72 14.10 11.53
CA ARG A 160 25.73 14.39 10.47
C ARG A 160 24.67 13.29 10.41
N PRO A 161 23.50 13.50 9.80
CA PRO A 161 22.54 12.44 9.56
C PRO A 161 23.17 11.28 8.77
N GLY A 162 22.97 10.05 9.20
CA GLY A 162 23.69 8.91 8.63
C GLY A 162 23.62 7.63 9.46
N ALA A 163 24.41 6.63 9.05
CA ALA A 163 24.50 5.34 9.72
C ALA A 163 25.79 5.28 10.53
N TYR A 164 25.68 4.95 11.82
CA TYR A 164 26.79 4.98 12.77
C TYR A 164 26.82 3.73 13.64
N TYR A 165 28.01 3.42 14.14
CA TYR A 165 28.17 2.55 15.29
C TYR A 165 28.25 3.40 16.55
N ALA A 166 27.31 3.15 17.45
CA ALA A 166 27.37 3.64 18.82
C ALA A 166 28.13 2.59 19.65
N THR A 167 29.21 3.00 20.32
CA THR A 167 29.93 2.12 21.25
C THR A 167 29.69 2.60 22.67
N ALA A 168 29.06 1.76 23.50
CA ALA A 168 28.95 1.98 24.95
C ALA A 168 29.26 0.68 25.70
N GLY A 169 30.08 0.77 26.75
CA GLY A 169 30.45 -0.38 27.58
C GLY A 169 31.11 -1.52 26.78
N GLY A 170 31.85 -1.19 25.71
CA GLY A 170 32.54 -2.17 24.85
C GLY A 170 31.65 -2.92 23.86
N LYS A 171 30.33 -2.66 23.84
CA LYS A 171 29.42 -3.21 22.83
C LYS A 171 29.19 -2.20 21.71
N ARG A 172 29.28 -2.68 20.47
CA ARG A 172 28.98 -1.91 19.25
C ARG A 172 27.55 -2.15 18.83
N GLU A 173 26.78 -1.08 18.71
CA GLU A 173 25.40 -1.11 18.25
C GLU A 173 25.23 -0.23 17.02
N TRP A 174 24.55 -0.79 16.03
CA TRP A 174 24.17 -0.06 14.83
C TRP A 174 23.01 0.88 15.11
N ARG A 175 23.21 2.17 14.85
CA ARG A 175 22.19 3.20 14.99
C ARG A 175 22.16 4.12 13.78
N ARG A 176 20.96 4.57 13.42
CA ARG A 176 20.75 5.56 12.37
C ARG A 176 20.47 6.90 13.02
N ILE A 177 21.26 7.92 12.69
CA ILE A 177 21.04 9.28 13.14
C ILE A 177 20.16 10.01 12.12
N VAL A 178 19.09 10.63 12.60
CA VAL A 178 18.15 11.42 11.82
C VAL A 178 17.98 12.77 12.51
N GLU A 179 17.94 13.83 11.72
CA GLU A 179 17.64 15.19 12.16
C GLU A 179 16.13 15.44 12.03
N ASP A 180 15.52 16.04 13.06
CA ASP A 180 14.12 16.45 13.01
C ASP A 180 13.95 17.86 12.42
N ASP A 181 12.70 18.33 12.31
CA ASP A 181 12.38 19.65 11.78
C ASP A 181 12.91 20.82 12.65
N ASN A 182 13.33 20.55 13.90
CA ASN A 182 13.91 21.51 14.82
C ASN A 182 15.45 21.51 14.80
N GLY A 183 16.07 20.64 13.98
CA GLY A 183 17.52 20.45 13.95
C GLY A 183 18.06 19.54 15.06
N ASP A 184 17.19 18.85 15.80
CA ASP A 184 17.57 17.92 16.84
C ASP A 184 17.94 16.56 16.24
N LEU A 185 19.09 16.01 16.66
CA LEU A 185 19.55 14.70 16.24
C LEU A 185 18.98 13.60 17.14
N TYR A 186 18.39 12.59 16.50
CA TYR A 186 17.88 11.37 17.14
C TYR A 186 18.58 10.15 16.60
N ALA A 187 18.96 9.23 17.49
CA ALA A 187 19.49 7.93 17.14
C ALA A 187 18.40 6.86 17.22
N TYR A 188 18.20 6.15 16.12
CA TYR A 188 17.28 5.04 16.01
C TYR A 188 18.04 3.72 16.01
N HIS A 189 17.58 2.78 16.82
CA HIS A 189 18.03 1.39 16.68
C HIS A 189 17.59 0.83 15.32
N ARG A 190 18.39 -0.10 14.77
CA ARG A 190 18.05 -0.84 13.54
C ARG A 190 16.65 -1.48 13.56
N ASN A 191 16.14 -1.82 14.75
CA ASN A 191 14.83 -2.42 14.95
C ASN A 191 13.67 -1.41 15.05
N GLY A 192 13.95 -0.11 14.95
CA GLY A 192 12.97 0.93 14.62
C GLY A 192 11.93 1.30 15.68
N ARG A 193 12.03 0.80 16.92
CA ARG A 193 11.05 1.13 17.98
C ARG A 193 11.54 2.14 19.00
N ASP A 194 12.84 2.12 19.30
CA ASP A 194 13.42 3.01 20.32
C ASP A 194 14.16 4.15 19.63
N ARG A 195 13.82 5.39 20.03
CA ARG A 195 14.50 6.62 19.64
C ARG A 195 15.07 7.26 20.90
N ASP A 196 16.36 7.56 20.86
CA ASP A 196 17.04 8.31 21.90
C ASP A 196 17.53 9.63 21.30
N ARG A 197 17.35 10.74 22.03
CA ARG A 197 17.94 12.02 21.62
C ARG A 197 19.45 11.93 21.83
N VAL A 198 20.24 12.26 20.81
CA VAL A 198 21.68 11.97 20.80
C VAL A 198 22.41 12.75 21.91
N ASP A 199 21.91 13.94 22.27
CA ASP A 199 22.47 14.81 23.33
C ASP A 199 22.30 14.25 24.75
N GLN A 200 21.38 13.31 24.93
CA GLN A 200 21.14 12.62 26.20
C GLN A 200 21.91 11.30 26.32
N MET A 201 22.59 10.86 25.26
CA MET A 201 23.35 9.61 25.22
C MET A 201 24.79 9.80 25.74
N PHE A 202 24.91 10.16 27.02
CA PHE A 202 26.22 10.33 27.66
C PHE A 202 27.02 9.01 27.71
N GLY A 203 28.31 9.06 27.37
CA GLY A 203 29.23 7.91 27.42
C GLY A 203 29.26 7.03 26.17
N TYR A 204 28.57 7.43 25.10
CA TYR A 204 28.66 6.78 23.80
C TYR A 204 29.73 7.44 22.92
N SER A 205 30.54 6.62 22.23
CA SER A 205 31.39 7.09 21.13
C SER A 205 30.79 6.66 19.79
N TRP A 206 30.77 7.58 18.83
CA TRP A 206 30.18 7.36 17.51
C TRP A 206 31.27 7.20 16.46
N GLU A 207 31.14 6.17 15.62
CA GLU A 207 31.99 5.95 14.46
C GLU A 207 31.14 5.89 13.20
N TRP A 208 31.50 6.67 12.18
CA TRP A 208 30.82 6.64 10.89
C TRP A 208 31.13 5.33 10.16
N ASP A 209 30.13 4.66 9.60
CA ASP A 209 30.35 3.53 8.69
C ASP A 209 30.67 4.05 7.29
N SER A 210 31.95 4.08 6.95
CA SER A 210 32.38 4.38 5.59
C SER A 210 32.12 3.13 4.74
N VAL A 211 30.97 3.12 4.05
CA VAL A 211 30.65 2.14 2.99
C VAL A 211 31.61 2.32 1.83
#